data_AF-A0A2J0MIC3-F1
#
_entry.id   AF-A0A2J0MIC3-F1
#
_cell.length_a   1.000
_cell.length_b   1.000
_cell.length_c   1.000
_cell.angle_alpha   90.00
_cell.angle_beta   90.00
_cell.angle_gamma   90.00
#
_symmetry.space_group_name_H-M   'P 1'
#
loop_
_entity.id
_entity.type
_entity.pdbx_description
1 polymer ?
#
loop_
_entity_poly.entity_id
_entity_poly.type
_entity_poly.pdbx_seq_one_letter_code
_entity_poly.pdbx_strand_id
1 'polypeptide(L)'
;MDSNNPYPMKIFGNPNGLNTILFKEIVSLLGKEPGKVSYNEFSDGECLWHHEESIRDCDVYYFFQPRFGKKEELSFDLDLAETMIFSLK
;
A
#
# COMPACT_ATOMS: atom_id res chain seq x y z
N MET A 1 -15.44 17.51 2.24
CA MET A 1 -14.01 17.76 1.97
C MET A 1 -13.33 17.95 3.30
N ASP A 2 -12.26 17.24 3.57
CA ASP A 2 -11.44 17.47 4.78
C ASP A 2 -10.92 18.91 4.69
N SER A 3 -11.18 19.74 5.69
CA SER A 3 -10.98 21.20 5.57
C SER A 3 -9.51 21.62 5.45
N ASN A 4 -8.58 20.70 5.64
CA ASN A 4 -7.14 20.97 5.73
C ASN A 4 -6.33 20.37 4.56
N ASN A 5 -6.92 19.51 3.73
CA ASN A 5 -6.24 18.93 2.56
C ASN A 5 -7.06 19.18 1.29
N PRO A 6 -6.56 20.00 0.35
CA PRO A 6 -7.28 20.29 -0.89
C PRO A 6 -7.28 19.10 -1.87
N TYR A 7 -6.41 18.10 -1.70
CA TYR A 7 -6.28 16.97 -2.60
C TYR A 7 -7.10 15.76 -2.12
N PRO A 8 -7.72 15.00 -3.05
CA PRO A 8 -8.34 13.71 -2.70
C PRO A 8 -7.31 12.75 -2.10
N MET A 9 -7.68 12.11 -0.99
CA MET A 9 -6.85 11.11 -0.33
C MET A 9 -7.08 9.72 -0.94
N LYS A 10 -5.99 9.01 -1.25
CA LYS A 10 -5.96 7.59 -1.62
C LYS A 10 -5.12 6.82 -0.63
N ILE A 11 -5.63 5.69 -0.15
CA ILE A 11 -5.02 4.91 0.92
C ILE A 11 -4.83 3.48 0.44
N PHE A 12 -3.59 2.99 0.50
CA PHE A 12 -3.24 1.63 0.12
C PHE A 12 -2.56 0.90 1.28
N GLY A 13 -2.77 -0.41 1.33
CA GLY A 13 -2.28 -1.27 2.39
C GLY A 13 -1.21 -2.24 1.91
N ASN A 14 -0.97 -3.29 2.70
CA ASN A 14 0.03 -4.30 2.40
C ASN A 14 -0.32 -5.11 1.14
N PRO A 15 0.55 -5.17 0.11
CA PRO A 15 0.21 -5.76 -1.19
C PRO A 15 -0.11 -7.25 -1.16
N ASN A 16 0.66 -7.99 -0.38
CA ASN A 16 0.54 -9.43 -0.20
C ASN A 16 -0.62 -9.83 0.73
N GLY A 17 -1.42 -8.87 1.21
CA GLY A 17 -2.55 -9.11 2.10
C GLY A 17 -2.17 -9.48 3.54
N LEU A 18 -0.88 -9.52 3.88
CA LEU A 18 -0.39 -9.83 5.22
C LEU A 18 -0.53 -8.63 6.16
N ASN A 19 -0.66 -8.87 7.46
CA ASN A 19 -0.72 -7.82 8.49
C ASN A 19 -1.75 -6.69 8.21
N THR A 20 -2.89 -7.02 7.58
CA THR A 20 -3.87 -6.01 7.11
C THR A 20 -4.84 -5.51 8.20
N ILE A 21 -4.75 -6.02 9.44
CA ILE A 21 -5.68 -5.66 10.51
C ILE A 21 -5.60 -4.16 10.81
N LEU A 22 -4.40 -3.65 11.07
CA LEU A 22 -4.17 -2.23 11.36
C LEU A 22 -4.61 -1.35 10.17
N PHE A 23 -4.33 -1.78 8.94
CA PHE A 23 -4.76 -1.06 7.74
C PHE A 23 -6.29 -0.93 7.66
N LYS A 24 -7.02 -2.03 7.89
CA LYS A 24 -8.49 -2.04 7.87
C LYS A 24 -9.08 -1.14 8.96
N GLU A 25 -8.50 -1.14 10.15
CA GLU A 25 -8.90 -0.25 11.24
C GLU A 25 -8.68 1.23 10.88
N ILE A 26 -7.52 1.58 10.32
CA ILE A 26 -7.21 2.95 9.87
C ILE A 26 -8.22 3.42 8.81
N VAL A 27 -8.46 2.60 7.78
CA VAL A 27 -9.40 2.95 6.70
C VAL A 27 -10.82 3.12 7.24
N SER A 28 -11.25 2.25 8.16
CA SER A 28 -12.54 2.36 8.83
C SER A 28 -12.67 3.63 9.66
N LEU A 29 -11.65 3.98 10.45
CA LEU A 29 -11.62 5.20 11.26
C LEU A 29 -11.64 6.47 10.41
N LEU A 30 -11.02 6.44 9.24
CA LEU A 30 -11.02 7.55 8.29
C LEU A 30 -12.31 7.62 7.45
N GLY A 31 -13.20 6.62 7.54
CA GLY A 31 -14.42 6.55 6.74
C GLY A 31 -14.13 6.50 5.23
N LYS A 32 -13.05 5.82 4.84
CA LYS A 32 -12.61 5.67 3.45
C LYS A 32 -12.74 4.21 3.00
N GLU A 33 -12.56 4.01 1.70
CA GLU A 33 -12.38 2.68 1.12
C GLU A 33 -10.90 2.48 0.77
N PRO A 34 -10.37 1.25 0.87
CA PRO A 34 -9.05 0.92 0.34
C PRO A 34 -8.96 1.24 -1.15
N GLY A 35 -7.80 1.74 -1.58
CA GLY A 35 -7.53 1.92 -2.98
C GLY A 35 -7.45 0.60 -3.75
N LYS A 36 -7.77 0.63 -5.04
CA LYS A 36 -7.81 -0.54 -5.92
C LYS A 36 -6.45 -0.82 -6.54
N VAL A 37 -5.96 -2.02 -6.32
CA VAL A 37 -4.62 -2.45 -6.71
C VAL A 37 -4.62 -3.94 -7.04
N SER A 38 -3.78 -4.31 -8.00
CA SER A 38 -3.40 -5.71 -8.23
C SER A 38 -1.97 -5.93 -7.76
N TYR A 39 -1.78 -7.06 -7.08
CA TYR A 39 -0.50 -7.57 -6.63
C TYR A 39 -0.29 -8.95 -7.23
N ASN A 40 0.88 -9.18 -7.83
CA ASN A 40 1.31 -10.50 -8.27
C ASN A 40 2.73 -10.77 -7.76
N GLU A 41 2.96 -11.97 -7.25
CA GLU A 41 4.28 -12.47 -6.87
C GLU A 41 4.65 -13.60 -7.83
N PHE A 42 5.80 -13.48 -8.47
CA PHE A 42 6.31 -14.44 -9.43
C PHE A 42 7.12 -15.53 -8.73
N SER A 43 7.31 -16.68 -9.39
CA SER A 43 7.99 -17.84 -8.81
C SER A 43 9.48 -17.62 -8.53
N ASP A 44 10.08 -16.60 -9.14
CA ASP A 44 11.46 -16.17 -8.93
C ASP A 44 11.62 -15.18 -7.75
N GLY A 45 10.51 -14.81 -7.10
CA GLY A 45 10.50 -13.86 -5.98
C GLY A 45 10.36 -12.41 -6.42
N GLU A 46 10.27 -12.11 -7.72
CA GLU A 46 9.88 -10.78 -8.18
C GLU A 46 8.42 -10.50 -7.85
N CYS A 47 8.06 -9.22 -7.71
CA CYS A 47 6.68 -8.82 -7.49
C CYS A 47 6.28 -7.67 -8.42
N LEU A 48 4.99 -7.62 -8.75
CA LEU A 48 4.36 -6.56 -9.52
C LEU A 48 3.25 -5.93 -8.68
N TRP A 49 3.29 -4.61 -8.60
CA TRP A 49 2.25 -3.79 -8.01
C TRP A 49 1.68 -2.84 -9.05
N HIS A 50 0.35 -2.85 -9.19
CA HIS A 50 -0.34 -2.05 -10.20
C HIS A 50 -1.57 -1.35 -9.61
N HIS A 51 -1.68 -0.04 -9.86
CA HIS A 51 -2.85 0.75 -9.49
C HIS A 51 -3.98 0.54 -10.50
N GLU A 52 -5.15 0.08 -10.04
CA GLU A 52 -6.33 -0.15 -10.88
C GLU A 52 -7.24 1.09 -10.96
N GLU A 53 -6.79 2.20 -10.41
CA GLU A 53 -7.49 3.47 -10.42
C GLU A 53 -6.53 4.64 -10.58
N SER A 54 -7.05 5.79 -11.03
CA SER A 54 -6.25 7.00 -11.16
C SER A 54 -5.85 7.54 -9.79
N ILE A 55 -4.54 7.73 -9.61
CA ILE A 55 -3.94 8.40 -8.45
C ILE A 55 -3.43 9.81 -8.77
N ARG A 56 -3.70 10.32 -9.98
CA ARG A 56 -3.32 11.67 -10.39
C ARG A 56 -3.97 12.72 -9.48
N ASP A 57 -3.20 13.74 -9.11
CA ASP A 57 -3.61 14.86 -8.25
C ASP A 57 -4.21 14.42 -6.90
N CYS A 58 -3.79 13.23 -6.42
CA CYS A 58 -4.20 12.68 -5.13
C CYS A 58 -3.02 12.66 -4.16
N ASP A 59 -3.31 12.83 -2.88
CA ASP A 59 -2.36 12.49 -1.83
C ASP A 59 -2.46 11.00 -1.53
N VAL A 60 -1.35 10.30 -1.77
CA VAL A 60 -1.27 8.85 -1.61
C VAL A 60 -0.61 8.49 -0.29
N TYR A 61 -1.30 7.69 0.51
CA TYR A 61 -0.83 7.17 1.78
C TYR A 61 -0.68 5.65 1.69
N TYR A 62 0.51 5.18 2.03
CA TYR A 62 0.80 3.76 2.18
C TYR A 62 0.89 3.40 3.65
N PHE A 63 0.03 2.50 4.10
CA PHE A 63 0.08 1.94 5.46
C PHE A 63 0.59 0.51 5.37
N PHE A 64 1.88 0.38 5.68
CA PHE A 64 2.64 -0.84 5.52
C PHE A 64 3.11 -1.34 6.88
N GLN A 65 2.94 -2.64 7.14
CA GLN A 65 3.41 -3.28 8.37
C GLN A 65 4.37 -4.43 8.02
N PRO A 66 5.70 -4.20 8.10
CA PRO A 66 6.67 -5.25 7.83
C PRO A 66 6.59 -6.38 8.85
N ARG A 67 7.00 -7.56 8.42
CA ARG A 67 7.24 -8.73 9.25
C ARG A 67 8.58 -8.56 9.95
N PHE A 68 8.53 -8.53 11.27
CA PHE A 68 9.71 -8.48 12.11
C PHE A 68 10.09 -9.88 12.58
N GLY A 69 11.39 -10.11 12.80
CA GLY A 69 11.91 -11.32 13.44
C GLY A 69 12.79 -12.19 12.54
N LYS A 70 12.63 -12.12 11.21
CA LYS A 70 13.56 -12.73 10.25
C LYS A 70 14.07 -11.70 9.26
N LYS A 71 15.37 -11.75 8.97
CA LYS A 71 16.03 -10.77 8.10
C LYS A 71 15.49 -10.86 6.67
N GLU A 72 15.24 -12.07 6.20
CA GLU A 72 14.80 -12.37 4.84
C GLU A 72 13.38 -11.84 4.61
N GLU A 73 12.49 -12.03 5.59
CA GLU A 73 11.12 -11.51 5.55
C GLU A 73 11.11 -9.98 5.55
N LEU A 74 11.94 -9.35 6.39
CA LEU A 74 12.07 -7.89 6.42
C LEU A 74 12.67 -7.34 5.14
N SER A 75 13.68 -8.00 4.55
CA SER A 75 14.29 -7.58 3.29
C SER A 75 13.26 -7.56 2.16
N PHE A 76 12.52 -8.66 2.00
CA PHE A 76 11.44 -8.75 1.01
C PHE A 76 10.38 -7.66 1.22
N ASP A 77 9.98 -7.44 2.47
CA ASP A 77 9.00 -6.44 2.84
C ASP A 77 9.46 -5.01 2.50
N LEU A 78 10.77 -4.71 2.62
CA LEU A 78 11.34 -3.42 2.21
C LEU A 78 11.40 -3.27 0.69
N ASP A 79 11.78 -4.32 -0.05
CA ASP A 79 11.80 -4.32 -1.52
C ASP A 79 10.37 -4.12 -2.09
N LEU A 80 9.37 -4.71 -1.43
CA LEU A 80 7.97 -4.51 -1.76
C LEU A 80 7.52 -3.06 -1.51
N ALA A 81 7.92 -2.45 -0.38
CA ALA A 81 7.62 -1.06 -0.08
C ALA A 81 8.25 -0.10 -1.10
N GLU A 82 9.48 -0.39 -1.54
CA GLU A 82 10.14 0.36 -2.61
C GLU A 82 9.38 0.24 -3.95
N THR A 83 8.91 -0.96 -4.29
CA THR A 83 8.09 -1.21 -5.48
C THR A 83 6.80 -0.38 -5.48
N MET A 84 6.13 -0.28 -4.33
CA MET A 84 4.92 0.56 -4.17
C MET A 84 5.21 2.05 -4.35
N ILE A 85 6.40 2.52 -3.96
CA ILE A 85 6.79 3.92 -4.17
C ILE A 85 7.11 4.16 -5.65
N PHE A 86 7.80 3.23 -6.30
CA PHE A 86 8.13 3.35 -7.72
C PHE A 86 6.89 3.35 -8.62
N SER A 87 5.81 2.66 -8.24
CA SER A 87 4.55 2.64 -9.01
C SER A 87 3.79 3.97 -9.02
N LEU A 88 4.21 4.95 -8.20
CA LEU A 88 3.64 6.30 -8.20
C LEU A 88 4.18 7.18 -9.34
N LYS A 89 5.28 6.77 -9.98
CA LYS A 89 5.91 7.50 -11.08
C LYS A 89 5.22 7.21 -12.41
#